data_AF-A0A5B8U8K7-F1
#
_entry.id   AF-A0A5B8U8K7-F1
#
_cell.length_a   1.000
_cell.length_b   1.000
_cell.length_c   1.000
_cell.angle_alpha   90.00
_cell.angle_beta   90.00
_cell.angle_gamma   90.00
#
_symmetry.space_group_name_H-M   'P 1'
#
loop_
_entity.id
_entity.type
_entity.pdbx_description
1 polymer ?
#
loop_
_entity_poly.entity_id
_entity_poly.type
_entity_poly.pdbx_seq_one_letter_code
_entity_poly.pdbx_strand_id
1 'polypeptide(L)' 'MSTDDATPEPDQPLPCSVCRGTGTLISNLGGSPSEVPCAWCEGTGRFLGDHDAQAARRAAAGDTPPPATS' A
#
# COMPACT_ATOMS: atom_id res chain seq x y z
N MET A 1 4.74 42.18 -12.41
CA MET A 1 4.76 41.22 -13.53
C MET A 1 4.45 39.86 -12.96
N SER A 2 3.37 39.28 -13.47
CA SER A 2 2.67 38.01 -13.20
C SER A 2 3.20 37.08 -12.10
N THR A 3 2.40 36.90 -11.05
CA THR A 3 2.38 35.66 -10.28
C THR A 3 1.60 34.65 -11.10
N ASP A 4 2.31 33.69 -11.66
CA ASP A 4 1.75 32.51 -12.30
C ASP A 4 0.86 31.78 -11.28
N ASP A 5 -0.46 31.88 -11.46
CA ASP A 5 -1.45 31.10 -10.71
C ASP A 5 -1.43 29.67 -11.26
N ALA A 6 -0.42 28.91 -10.81
CA ALA A 6 -0.37 27.48 -11.04
C ALA A 6 -1.46 26.82 -10.20
N THR A 7 -2.65 26.67 -10.77
CA THR A 7 -3.68 25.76 -10.25
C THR A 7 -3.03 24.37 -10.13
N PRO A 8 -2.91 23.76 -8.93
CA PRO A 8 -2.34 22.44 -8.81
C PRO A 8 -3.22 21.46 -9.58
N GLU A 9 -2.65 20.87 -10.63
CA GLU A 9 -3.32 19.81 -11.39
C GLU A 9 -3.72 18.68 -10.44
N PRO A 10 -4.88 18.04 -10.64
CA PRO A 10 -5.36 16.98 -9.76
C PRO A 10 -4.28 15.90 -9.67
N ASP A 11 -3.83 15.71 -8.43
CA ASP A 11 -2.77 14.82 -7.96
C ASP A 11 -2.74 13.51 -8.78
N GLN A 12 -1.78 13.42 -9.69
CA GLN A 12 -1.55 12.16 -10.44
C GLN A 12 -1.40 11.04 -9.40
N PRO A 13 -2.04 9.87 -9.58
CA PRO A 13 -1.97 8.80 -8.59
C PRO A 13 -0.52 8.46 -8.25
N LEU A 14 -0.12 8.76 -7.02
CA LEU A 14 1.26 8.58 -6.58
C LEU A 14 1.67 7.12 -6.75
N PRO A 15 2.91 6.83 -7.19
CA PRO A 15 3.38 5.46 -7.26
C PRO A 15 3.41 4.86 -5.86
N CYS A 16 3.05 3.58 -5.74
CA CYS A 16 3.17 2.88 -4.47
C CYS A 16 4.63 2.86 -4.03
N SER A 17 4.95 3.45 -2.88
CA SER A 17 6.31 3.55 -2.36
C SER A 17 6.92 2.19 -1.99
N VAL A 18 6.10 1.22 -1.61
CA VAL A 18 6.52 -0.11 -1.13
C VAL A 18 7.03 -0.98 -2.28
N CYS A 19 6.26 -1.10 -3.37
CA CYS A 19 6.70 -1.82 -4.57
C CYS A 19 7.38 -0.91 -5.60
N ARG A 20 7.51 0.40 -5.31
CA ARG A 20 8.09 1.41 -6.21
C ARG A 20 7.41 1.46 -7.58
N GLY A 21 6.09 1.28 -7.60
CA GLY A 21 5.31 1.31 -8.83
C GLY A 21 5.22 0.02 -9.63
N THR A 22 5.88 -1.07 -9.20
CA THR A 22 5.87 -2.34 -9.97
C THR A 22 4.59 -3.16 -9.78
N GLY A 23 3.90 -2.98 -8.66
CA GLY A 23 2.78 -3.84 -8.25
C GLY A 23 3.20 -5.16 -7.60
N THR A 24 4.48 -5.54 -7.63
CA THR A 24 4.95 -6.83 -7.11
C THR A 24 6.07 -6.66 -6.07
N LEU A 25 6.20 -7.66 -5.19
CA LEU A 25 7.29 -7.78 -4.21
C LEU A 25 7.98 -9.13 -4.36
N ILE A 26 9.28 -9.18 -4.05
CA ILE A 26 10.01 -10.43 -3.94
C ILE A 26 9.84 -10.99 -2.53
N SER A 27 9.21 -12.15 -2.42
CA SER A 27 9.07 -12.93 -1.19
C SER A 27 10.07 -14.08 -1.19
N ASN A 28 10.85 -14.20 -0.12
CA ASN A 28 11.70 -15.36 0.15
C ASN A 28 11.00 -16.39 1.07
N LEU A 29 9.71 -16.19 1.36
CA LEU A 29 8.93 -17.12 2.16
C LEU A 29 8.83 -18.46 1.41
N GLY A 30 9.21 -19.56 2.06
CA GLY A 30 9.31 -20.87 1.42
C GLY A 30 10.71 -21.23 0.91
N GLY A 31 11.73 -20.40 1.17
CA GLY A 31 13.14 -20.73 0.94
C GLY A 31 13.64 -20.49 -0.49
N SER A 32 12.81 -19.90 -1.36
CA SER A 32 13.21 -19.44 -2.69
C SER A 32 12.51 -18.12 -3.02
N PRO A 33 13.18 -17.19 -3.72
CA PRO A 33 12.55 -15.95 -4.16
C PRO A 33 11.36 -16.23 -5.08
N SER A 34 10.25 -15.53 -4.84
CA SER A 34 9.04 -15.57 -5.66
C SER A 34 8.43 -14.18 -5.75
N GLU A 35 7.84 -13.85 -6.90
CA GLU A 35 7.05 -12.62 -7.03
C GLU A 35 5.66 -12.82 -6.43
N VAL A 36 5.27 -11.93 -5.53
CA VAL A 36 3.94 -11.88 -4.94
C VAL A 36 3.30 -10.51 -5.19
N PRO A 37 1.96 -10.43 -5.31
CA PRO A 37 1.29 -9.14 -5.42
C PRO A 37 1.58 -8.27 -4.20
N CYS A 38 1.86 -7.00 -4.42
CA CYS A 38 2.12 -6.06 -3.34
C CYS A 38 0.83 -5.80 -2.56
N ALA A 39 0.80 -6.23 -1.29
CA ALA A 39 -0.36 -6.08 -0.42
C ALA A 39 -0.77 -4.61 -0.15
N TRP A 40 0.11 -3.64 -0.39
CA TRP A 40 -0.16 -2.21 -0.18
C TRP A 40 -0.86 -1.51 -1.34
N CYS A 41 -0.72 -2.03 -2.56
CA CYS A 41 -1.38 -1.47 -3.74
C CYS A 41 -2.25 -2.50 -4.47
N GLU A 42 -2.41 -3.68 -3.88
CA GLU A 42 -3.13 -4.82 -4.45
C GLU A 42 -2.67 -5.21 -5.87
N GLY A 43 -1.40 -4.96 -6.19
CA GLY A 43 -0.86 -5.24 -7.52
C GLY A 43 -0.93 -4.07 -8.51
N THR A 44 -1.57 -2.96 -8.16
CA THR A 44 -1.79 -1.84 -9.11
C THR A 44 -0.56 -0.98 -9.36
N GLY A 45 0.44 -1.03 -8.46
CA GLY A 45 1.59 -0.13 -8.48
C GLY A 45 1.28 1.31 -8.08
N ARG A 46 0.04 1.64 -7.70
CA ARG A 46 -0.36 2.99 -7.28
C ARG A 46 -0.71 3.03 -5.80
N PHE A 47 -0.50 4.17 -5.18
CA PHE A 47 -0.90 4.39 -3.79
C PHE A 47 -2.43 4.34 -3.68
N LEU A 48 -2.92 3.60 -2.69
CA LEU A 48 -4.34 3.46 -2.39
C LEU A 48 -4.59 4.12 -1.02
N GLY A 49 -5.27 5.26 -0.99
CA GLY A 49 -5.45 6.06 0.22
C GLY A 49 -6.35 5.42 1.28
N ASP A 50 -7.38 4.70 0.86
CA ASP A 50 -8.38 4.08 1.75
C ASP A 50 -8.10 2.59 2.04
N HIS A 51 -6.91 2.08 1.69
CA HIS A 51 -6.57 0.66 1.78
C HIS A 51 -5.75 0.33 3.04
N ASP A 52 -6.30 -0.52 3.93
CA ASP A 52 -5.53 -1.12 5.04
C ASP A 52 -4.87 -2.44 4.60
N ALA A 53 -3.61 -2.35 4.20
CA ALA A 53 -2.78 -3.50 3.82
C ALA A 53 -2.65 -4.58 4.93
N GLN A 54 -2.94 -4.26 6.19
CA GLN A 54 -2.84 -5.19 7.32
C GLN A 54 -4.15 -5.89 7.64
N ALA A 55 -5.29 -5.42 7.12
CA ALA A 55 -6.62 -5.99 7.43
C ALA A 55 -6.70 -7.50 7.12
N ALA A 56 -6.12 -7.93 6.00
CA ALA A 56 -6.13 -9.34 5.57
C ALA A 56 -5.43 -10.28 6.58
N ARG A 57 -4.38 -9.80 7.27
CA ARG A 57 -3.66 -10.62 8.27
C ARG A 57 -4.39 -10.66 9.61
N ARG A 58 -5.08 -9.60 10.02
CA ARG A 58 -5.89 -9.58 11.24
C ARG A 58 -7.02 -10.62 11.18
N ALA A 59 -7.71 -10.71 10.04
CA ALA A 59 -8.77 -11.69 9.83
C ALA A 59 -8.26 -13.15 9.91
N ALA A 60 -7.04 -13.41 9.43
CA ALA A 60 -6.43 -14.73 9.45
C ALA A 60 -5.84 -15.13 10.82
N ALA A 61 -5.41 -14.16 11.63
CA ALA A 61 -4.73 -14.40 12.90
C ALA A 61 -5.68 -14.63 14.09
N GLY A 62 -7.00 -14.40 13.94
CA GLY A 62 -7.95 -14.52 15.06
C GLY A 62 -7.63 -13.58 16.23
N ASP A 63 -6.86 -12.52 15.96
CA ASP A 63 -6.40 -11.55 16.96
C ASP A 63 -7.57 -10.66 17.35
N THR A 64 -8.31 -11.08 18.36
CA THR A 64 -9.23 -10.20 19.08
C THR A 64 -8.35 -9.17 19.79
N PRO A 65 -8.44 -7.87 19.47
CA PRO A 65 -7.63 -6.87 20.16
C PRO A 65 -7.93 -6.94 21.66
N PRO A 66 -6.91 -6.82 22.54
CA PRO A 66 -7.15 -6.79 23.98
C PRO A 66 -8.13 -5.65 24.31
N PRO A 67 -9.05 -5.84 25.29
CA PRO A 67 -10.03 -4.81 25.60
C PRO A 67 -9.30 -3.51 25.94
N ALA A 68 -9.73 -2.41 25.32
CA ALA A 68 -9.19 -1.09 25.59
C ALA A 68 -9.52 -0.72 27.05
N THR A 69 -8.52 -0.76 27.92
CA THR A 69 -8.64 -0.25 29.28
C THR A 69 -8.73 1.28 29.21
N SER A 70 -9.84 1.82 29.71
CA SER A 70 -10.06 3.26 29.95
C SER A 70 -9.22 3.79 31.10
#